data_AF-A0A3M1YY16-F1
#
_entry.id   AF-A0A3M1YY16-F1
#
_cell.length_a   1.000
_cell.length_b   1.000
_cell.length_c   1.000
_cell.angle_alpha   90.00
_cell.angle_beta   90.00
_cell.angle_gamma   90.00
#
_symmetry.space_group_name_H-M   'P 1'
#
loop_
_entity.id
_entity.type
_entity.pdbx_description
1 polymer ?
#
loop_
_entity_poly.entity_id
_entity_poly.type
_entity_poly.pdbx_seq_one_letter_code
_entity_poly.pdbx_strand_id
1 'polypeptide(L)'
;MSQQPAKIPPSTIGRPIDLRYASNVYVTIVTVVALIVGGLVQLLQTHDFGQSMLYGGGIGLSAFFAWALARELDPDYNRSAVIAALLAPVALLLYGMTANLLPLFLIMLAIRVLNRSTGLPPTLLDRFAILVLLGLVVYAGHWLAGIFALLFFITDMLLARAFRQSGWWIGSAITVFVLTFLIGRNNLQASTFSDTNVLITALLSAIILVALLLAPKRVTSVGDLTNAPLNFRRIHSARWLTLSFVVAYSVLSGETTVLDVIPLWASLLGFAINALLWLKLLSRRLANDASR
;
A
#
# COMPACT_ATOMS: atom_id res chain seq x y z
N MET A 1 -26.18 -16.92 -22.59
CA MET A 1 -25.75 -17.39 -21.26
C MET A 1 -26.14 -16.33 -20.24
N SER A 2 -27.20 -16.58 -19.48
CA SER A 2 -27.67 -15.70 -18.41
C SER A 2 -26.64 -15.70 -17.28
N GLN A 3 -25.97 -14.56 -17.07
CA GLN A 3 -25.16 -14.38 -15.87
C GLN A 3 -26.11 -14.39 -14.67
N GLN A 4 -26.05 -15.44 -13.85
CA GLN A 4 -26.68 -15.43 -12.53
C GLN A 4 -26.16 -14.21 -11.76
N PRO A 5 -27.02 -13.43 -11.09
CA PRO A 5 -26.55 -12.31 -10.28
C PRO A 5 -25.63 -12.87 -9.18
N ALA A 6 -24.35 -12.51 -9.26
CA ALA A 6 -23.37 -12.92 -8.26
C ALA A 6 -23.87 -12.49 -6.88
N LYS A 7 -24.03 -13.45 -5.95
CA LYS A 7 -24.36 -13.14 -4.55
C LYS A 7 -23.29 -12.18 -4.03
N ILE A 8 -23.71 -10.98 -3.64
CA ILE A 8 -22.80 -9.97 -3.09
C ILE A 8 -22.31 -10.50 -1.73
N PRO A 9 -21.00 -10.73 -1.56
CA PRO A 9 -20.45 -11.21 -0.29
C PRO A 9 -20.56 -10.11 0.78
N PRO A 10 -20.53 -10.47 2.08
CA PRO A 10 -20.64 -9.51 3.18
C PRO A 10 -19.50 -8.46 3.19
N SER A 11 -18.31 -8.85 2.72
CA SER A 11 -17.19 -7.95 2.46
C SER A 11 -16.68 -8.14 1.02
N THR A 12 -16.35 -7.04 0.38
CA THR A 12 -15.76 -6.98 -0.97
C THR A 12 -14.31 -6.51 -0.95
N ILE A 13 -13.76 -6.16 0.22
CA ILE A 13 -12.38 -5.70 0.39
C ILE A 13 -11.46 -6.83 0.89
N GLY A 14 -12.00 -7.73 1.71
CA GLY A 14 -11.29 -8.89 2.22
C GLY A 14 -11.04 -9.93 1.13
N ARG A 15 -9.78 -10.16 0.76
CA ARG A 15 -9.40 -11.26 -0.13
C ARG A 15 -8.77 -12.39 0.70
N PRO A 16 -9.34 -13.61 0.72
CA PRO A 16 -8.69 -14.74 1.35
C PRO A 16 -7.39 -15.09 0.58
N ILE A 17 -6.37 -15.50 1.31
CA ILE A 17 -5.10 -15.92 0.72
C ILE A 17 -5.26 -17.34 0.19
N ASP A 18 -5.30 -17.49 -1.14
CA ASP A 18 -5.32 -18.81 -1.78
C ASP A 18 -3.89 -19.33 -1.98
N LEU A 19 -3.50 -20.33 -1.19
CA LEU A 19 -2.16 -20.94 -1.23
C LEU A 19 -1.88 -21.77 -2.48
N ARG A 20 -2.84 -21.92 -3.40
CA ARG A 20 -2.59 -22.55 -4.71
C ARG A 20 -1.75 -21.65 -5.64
N TYR A 21 -1.71 -20.35 -5.37
CA TYR A 21 -0.92 -19.41 -6.16
C TYR A 21 0.50 -19.28 -5.60
N ALA A 22 1.51 -19.50 -6.46
CA ALA A 22 2.92 -19.44 -6.07
C ALA A 22 3.33 -18.13 -5.38
N SER A 23 2.78 -16.99 -5.80
CA SER A 23 3.04 -15.68 -5.16
C SER A 23 2.53 -15.63 -3.72
N ASN A 24 1.38 -16.26 -3.43
CA ASN A 24 0.80 -16.31 -2.09
C ASN A 24 1.61 -17.24 -1.17
N VAL A 25 2.10 -18.37 -1.69
CA VAL A 25 3.03 -19.25 -0.97
C VAL A 25 4.32 -18.52 -0.64
N TYR A 26 4.89 -17.82 -1.62
CA TYR A 26 6.12 -17.07 -1.43
C TYR A 26 6.01 -16.02 -0.33
N VAL A 27 4.97 -15.17 -0.35
CA VAL A 27 4.81 -14.14 0.70
C VAL A 27 4.60 -14.79 2.06
N THR A 28 3.94 -15.96 2.13
CA THR A 28 3.72 -16.68 3.40
C THR A 28 5.06 -17.12 3.97
N ILE A 29 5.92 -17.73 3.15
CA ILE A 29 7.27 -18.14 3.56
C ILE A 29 8.10 -16.92 3.97
N VAL A 30 8.15 -15.87 3.15
CA VAL A 30 8.93 -14.66 3.46
C VAL A 30 8.44 -13.99 4.74
N THR A 31 7.13 -13.91 4.96
CA THR A 31 6.53 -13.35 6.19
C THR A 31 6.97 -14.14 7.43
N VAL A 32 6.89 -15.48 7.36
CA VAL A 32 7.29 -16.35 8.49
C VAL A 32 8.79 -16.27 8.74
N VAL A 33 9.61 -16.32 7.68
CA VAL A 33 11.06 -16.20 7.79
C VAL A 33 11.45 -14.83 8.36
N ALA A 34 10.86 -13.75 7.86
CA ALA A 34 11.13 -12.40 8.34
C ALA A 34 10.72 -12.22 9.82
N LEU A 35 9.60 -12.85 10.23
CA LEU A 35 9.19 -12.89 11.64
C LEU A 35 10.21 -13.60 12.51
N ILE A 36 10.65 -14.80 12.11
CA ILE A 36 11.62 -15.59 12.87
C ILE A 36 12.96 -14.87 12.95
N VAL A 37 13.48 -14.38 11.82
CA VAL A 37 14.76 -13.67 11.77
C VAL A 37 14.70 -12.39 12.60
N GLY A 38 13.67 -11.56 12.44
CA GLY A 38 13.51 -10.35 13.24
C GLY A 38 13.39 -10.64 14.73
N GLY A 39 12.60 -11.65 15.11
CA GLY A 39 12.48 -12.07 16.49
C GLY A 39 13.80 -12.58 17.08
N LEU A 40 14.56 -13.39 16.34
CA LEU A 40 15.87 -13.88 16.79
C LEU A 40 16.88 -12.74 16.93
N VAL A 41 16.95 -11.81 15.97
CA VAL A 41 17.84 -10.65 16.03
C VAL A 41 17.53 -9.82 17.29
N GLN A 42 16.26 -9.52 17.55
CA GLN A 42 15.87 -8.76 18.73
C GLN A 42 16.16 -9.53 20.03
N LEU A 43 15.91 -10.85 20.04
CA LEU A 43 16.14 -11.67 21.23
C LEU A 43 17.61 -11.71 21.64
N LEU A 44 18.51 -11.76 20.66
CA LEU A 44 19.96 -11.69 20.90
C LEU A 44 20.41 -10.32 21.43
N GLN A 45 19.65 -9.25 21.15
CA GLN A 45 19.96 -7.90 21.60
C GLN A 45 19.38 -7.60 22.99
N THR A 46 18.11 -7.92 23.22
CA THR A 46 17.37 -7.49 24.42
C THR A 46 17.22 -8.57 25.48
N HIS A 47 17.40 -9.84 25.12
CA HIS A 47 17.12 -11.01 25.98
C HIS A 47 15.67 -11.08 26.51
N ASP A 48 14.75 -10.29 25.93
CA ASP A 48 13.32 -10.28 26.28
C ASP A 48 12.52 -10.97 25.18
N PHE A 49 11.90 -12.11 25.52
CA PHE A 49 11.11 -12.90 24.58
C PHE A 49 9.85 -12.16 24.08
N GLY A 50 9.16 -11.43 24.94
CA GLY A 50 7.92 -10.73 24.61
C GLY A 50 8.16 -9.60 23.61
N GLN A 51 9.15 -8.75 23.88
CA GLN A 51 9.56 -7.68 22.97
C GLN A 51 10.07 -8.23 21.64
N SER A 52 10.80 -9.33 21.68
CA SER A 52 11.31 -10.00 20.48
C SER A 52 10.18 -10.55 19.60
N MET A 53 9.15 -11.13 20.21
CA MET A 53 7.98 -11.62 19.49
C MET A 53 7.21 -10.47 18.83
N LEU A 54 7.03 -9.34 19.51
CA LEU A 54 6.37 -8.16 18.95
C LEU A 54 7.18 -7.55 17.80
N TYR A 55 8.50 -7.41 17.97
CA TYR A 55 9.41 -6.91 16.93
C TYR A 55 9.39 -7.81 15.69
N GLY A 56 9.59 -9.12 15.88
CA GLY A 56 9.51 -10.11 14.79
C GLY A 56 8.15 -10.08 14.08
N GLY A 57 7.05 -10.00 14.83
CA GLY A 57 5.71 -9.83 14.28
C GLY A 57 5.59 -8.58 13.41
N GLY A 58 6.14 -7.45 13.85
CA GLY A 58 6.20 -6.20 13.08
C GLY A 58 6.97 -6.35 11.77
N ILE A 59 8.14 -6.99 11.79
CA ILE A 59 8.96 -7.26 10.60
C ILE A 59 8.23 -8.18 9.61
N GLY A 60 7.66 -9.28 10.09
CA GLY A 60 6.90 -10.23 9.27
C GLY A 60 5.69 -9.56 8.62
N LEU A 61 4.86 -8.88 9.40
CA LEU A 61 3.68 -8.17 8.88
C LEU A 61 4.08 -7.09 7.88
N SER A 62 5.20 -6.40 8.07
CA SER A 62 5.71 -5.42 7.12
C SER A 62 6.02 -6.03 5.75
N ALA A 63 6.56 -7.25 5.71
CA ALA A 63 6.77 -7.99 4.47
C ALA A 63 5.44 -8.31 3.75
N PHE A 64 4.44 -8.77 4.51
CA PHE A 64 3.10 -9.02 4.00
C PHE A 64 2.43 -7.75 3.45
N PHE A 65 2.52 -6.65 4.18
CA PHE A 65 1.97 -5.36 3.74
C PHE A 65 2.63 -4.86 2.46
N ALA A 66 3.96 -4.93 2.37
CA ALA A 66 4.69 -4.52 1.17
C ALA A 66 4.26 -5.33 -0.06
N TRP A 67 4.12 -6.64 0.11
CA TRP A 67 3.59 -7.53 -0.93
C TRP A 67 2.15 -7.18 -1.33
N ALA A 68 1.26 -7.00 -0.36
CA ALA A 68 -0.15 -6.72 -0.60
C ALA A 68 -0.34 -5.38 -1.32
N LEU A 69 0.37 -4.34 -0.87
CA LEU A 69 0.37 -3.01 -1.50
C LEU A 69 0.91 -3.07 -2.93
N ALA A 70 2.01 -3.79 -3.16
CA ALA A 70 2.59 -3.93 -4.49
C ALA A 70 1.64 -4.61 -5.49
N ARG A 71 0.81 -5.57 -5.05
CA ARG A 71 -0.21 -6.19 -5.91
C ARG A 71 -1.34 -5.25 -6.26
N GLU A 72 -1.68 -4.31 -5.38
CA GLU A 72 -2.67 -3.28 -5.69
C GLU A 72 -2.10 -2.19 -6.61
N LEU A 73 -0.81 -1.88 -6.47
CA LEU A 73 -0.14 -0.88 -7.31
C LEU A 73 0.27 -1.44 -8.67
N ASP A 74 0.65 -2.71 -8.76
CA ASP A 74 1.11 -3.37 -9.99
C ASP A 74 0.50 -4.77 -10.16
N PRO A 75 -0.83 -4.86 -10.42
CA PRO A 75 -1.55 -6.14 -10.42
C PRO A 75 -1.13 -7.08 -11.57
N ASP A 76 -0.52 -6.56 -12.62
CA ASP A 76 -0.07 -7.37 -13.78
C ASP A 76 1.20 -8.19 -13.48
N TYR A 77 2.02 -7.76 -12.52
CA TYR A 77 3.34 -8.34 -12.29
C TYR A 77 3.55 -8.78 -10.85
N ASN A 78 3.35 -10.08 -10.60
CA ASN A 78 3.65 -10.71 -9.30
C ASN A 78 5.10 -10.50 -8.84
N ARG A 79 6.04 -10.30 -9.76
CA ARG A 79 7.47 -10.04 -9.45
C ARG A 79 7.64 -8.78 -8.61
N SER A 80 6.90 -7.72 -8.92
CA SER A 80 6.92 -6.45 -8.16
C SER A 80 6.57 -6.68 -6.69
N ALA A 81 5.57 -7.53 -6.44
CA ALA A 81 5.14 -7.88 -5.09
C ALA A 81 6.14 -8.77 -4.34
N VAL A 82 6.77 -9.71 -5.02
CA VAL A 82 7.84 -10.54 -4.46
C VAL A 82 9.05 -9.70 -4.06
N ILE A 83 9.47 -8.76 -4.91
CA ILE A 83 10.58 -7.84 -4.63
C ILE A 83 10.23 -6.95 -3.42
N ALA A 84 9.03 -6.39 -3.39
CA ALA A 84 8.57 -5.56 -2.26
C ALA A 84 8.57 -6.34 -0.93
N ALA A 85 8.09 -7.59 -0.95
CA ALA A 85 8.05 -8.47 0.22
C ALA A 85 9.45 -8.74 0.81
N LEU A 86 10.50 -8.75 -0.02
CA LEU A 86 11.87 -8.92 0.42
C LEU A 86 12.50 -7.60 0.90
N LEU A 87 12.29 -6.52 0.16
CA LEU A 87 12.92 -5.23 0.44
C LEU A 87 12.47 -4.65 1.79
N ALA A 88 11.18 -4.75 2.11
CA ALA A 88 10.63 -4.16 3.34
C ALA A 88 11.26 -4.73 4.63
N PRO A 89 11.25 -6.06 4.89
CA PRO A 89 11.85 -6.60 6.10
C PRO A 89 13.37 -6.40 6.13
N VAL A 90 14.08 -6.50 5.00
CA VAL A 90 15.53 -6.26 4.95
C VAL A 90 15.86 -4.84 5.36
N ALA A 91 15.15 -3.84 4.82
CA ALA A 91 15.35 -2.44 5.20
C ALA A 91 15.08 -2.24 6.69
N LEU A 92 13.96 -2.74 7.21
CA LEU A 92 13.59 -2.60 8.62
C LEU A 92 14.61 -3.24 9.58
N LEU A 93 15.13 -4.42 9.23
CA LEU A 93 16.18 -5.10 10.01
C LEU A 93 17.50 -4.31 10.01
N LEU A 94 17.89 -3.71 8.88
CA LEU A 94 19.10 -2.89 8.79
C LEU A 94 19.02 -1.63 9.67
N TYR A 95 17.84 -1.04 9.80
CA TYR A 95 17.61 0.12 10.65
C TYR A 95 17.25 -0.23 12.10
N GLY A 96 17.02 -1.51 12.42
CA GLY A 96 16.63 -1.95 13.77
C GLY A 96 15.26 -1.42 14.20
N MET A 97 14.34 -1.15 13.25
CA MET A 97 13.04 -0.54 13.52
C MET A 97 11.90 -1.36 12.94
N THR A 98 10.67 -1.09 13.38
CA THR A 98 9.44 -1.71 12.85
C THR A 98 8.57 -0.65 12.19
N ALA A 99 7.87 -1.02 11.11
CA ALA A 99 6.91 -0.12 10.47
C ALA A 99 5.64 0.03 11.30
N ASN A 100 4.97 1.18 11.17
CA ASN A 100 3.69 1.40 11.81
C ASN A 100 2.55 0.80 10.97
N LEU A 101 2.03 -0.34 11.41
CA LEU A 101 1.10 -1.15 10.63
C LEU A 101 -0.30 -0.52 10.53
N LEU A 102 -0.70 0.33 11.47
CA LEU A 102 -2.03 0.91 11.53
C LEU A 102 -2.34 1.88 10.35
N PRO A 103 -1.53 2.92 10.09
CA PRO A 103 -1.73 3.78 8.92
C PRO A 103 -1.52 3.01 7.60
N LEU A 104 -0.59 2.06 7.55
CA LEU A 104 -0.37 1.20 6.38
C LEU A 104 -1.63 0.38 6.05
N PHE A 105 -2.29 -0.16 7.05
CA PHE A 105 -3.54 -0.90 6.88
C PHE A 105 -4.65 -0.01 6.31
N LEU A 106 -4.83 1.19 6.84
CA LEU A 106 -5.81 2.15 6.31
C LEU A 106 -5.54 2.50 4.84
N ILE A 107 -4.29 2.82 4.50
CA ILE A 107 -3.90 3.17 3.14
C ILE A 107 -4.08 1.98 2.19
N MET A 108 -3.74 0.77 2.61
CA MET A 108 -3.99 -0.44 1.83
C MET A 108 -5.49 -0.62 1.52
N LEU A 109 -6.37 -0.45 2.50
CA LEU A 109 -7.82 -0.54 2.28
C LEU A 109 -8.33 0.60 1.39
N ALA A 110 -7.81 1.82 1.56
CA ALA A 110 -8.18 2.97 0.73
C ALA A 110 -7.79 2.76 -0.75
N ILE A 111 -6.60 2.21 -1.00
CA ILE A 111 -6.16 1.81 -2.35
C ILE A 111 -7.10 0.73 -2.92
N ARG A 112 -7.48 -0.29 -2.12
CA ARG A 112 -8.43 -1.33 -2.57
C ARG A 112 -9.77 -0.78 -2.96
N VAL A 113 -10.30 0.17 -2.19
CA VAL A 113 -11.55 0.88 -2.53
C VAL A 113 -11.40 1.64 -3.85
N LEU A 114 -10.30 2.38 -4.04
CA LEU A 114 -10.06 3.14 -5.26
C LEU A 114 -9.90 2.23 -6.48
N ASN A 115 -9.11 1.17 -6.37
CA ASN A 115 -8.83 0.23 -7.45
C ASN A 115 -10.04 -0.64 -7.79
N ARG A 116 -10.90 -0.93 -6.80
CA ARG A 116 -11.95 -1.94 -6.89
C ARG A 116 -11.39 -3.25 -7.42
N SER A 117 -10.32 -3.74 -6.80
CA SER A 117 -9.61 -4.95 -7.25
C SER A 117 -10.49 -6.21 -7.29
N THR A 118 -11.57 -6.25 -6.50
CA THR A 118 -12.59 -7.31 -6.59
C THR A 118 -13.64 -7.07 -7.67
N GLY A 119 -13.68 -5.90 -8.29
CA GLY A 119 -14.61 -5.51 -9.35
C GLY A 119 -15.96 -4.97 -8.85
N LEU A 120 -16.22 -5.01 -7.54
CA LEU A 120 -17.43 -4.51 -6.90
C LEU A 120 -17.14 -3.24 -6.07
N PRO A 121 -18.13 -2.34 -5.89
CA PRO A 121 -18.00 -1.24 -4.94
C PRO A 121 -17.99 -1.78 -3.50
N PRO A 122 -17.33 -1.09 -2.56
CA PRO A 122 -17.28 -1.50 -1.15
C PRO A 122 -18.68 -1.61 -0.54
N THR A 123 -18.91 -2.65 0.26
CA THR A 123 -20.17 -2.88 0.98
C THR A 123 -20.38 -1.85 2.09
N LEU A 124 -21.57 -1.83 2.70
CA LEU A 124 -21.84 -0.97 3.86
C LEU A 124 -20.95 -1.32 5.06
N LEU A 125 -20.71 -2.62 5.29
CA LEU A 125 -19.81 -3.09 6.34
C LEU A 125 -18.39 -2.61 6.10
N ASP A 126 -17.91 -2.73 4.86
CA ASP A 126 -16.58 -2.28 4.44
C ASP A 126 -16.41 -0.77 4.68
N ARG A 127 -17.41 0.04 4.31
CA ARG A 127 -17.40 1.49 4.53
C ARG A 127 -17.35 1.85 6.01
N PHE A 128 -18.18 1.21 6.83
CA PHE A 128 -18.20 1.45 8.26
C PHE A 128 -16.86 1.07 8.93
N ALA A 129 -16.31 -0.09 8.58
CA ALA A 129 -15.01 -0.53 9.09
C ALA A 129 -13.88 0.46 8.75
N ILE A 130 -13.88 0.98 7.52
CA ILE A 130 -12.92 2.00 7.08
C ILE A 130 -13.10 3.32 7.84
N LEU A 131 -14.34 3.75 8.10
CA LEU A 131 -14.60 4.98 8.88
C LEU A 131 -14.09 4.84 10.33
N VAL A 132 -14.34 3.70 10.97
CA VAL A 132 -13.80 3.41 12.31
C VAL A 132 -12.28 3.43 12.28
N LEU A 133 -11.67 2.76 11.30
CA LEU A 133 -10.22 2.71 11.16
C LEU A 133 -9.61 4.10 10.89
N LEU A 134 -10.26 4.91 10.06
CA LEU A 134 -9.88 6.30 9.80
C LEU A 134 -9.85 7.09 11.12
N GLY A 135 -10.91 6.98 11.93
CA GLY A 135 -10.98 7.64 13.22
C GLY A 135 -9.86 7.18 14.17
N LEU A 136 -9.58 5.88 14.23
CA LEU A 136 -8.49 5.33 15.05
C LEU A 136 -7.11 5.82 14.61
N VAL A 137 -6.83 5.84 13.30
CA VAL A 137 -5.55 6.31 12.74
C VAL A 137 -5.32 7.79 13.05
N VAL A 138 -6.35 8.62 12.86
CA VAL A 138 -6.28 10.05 13.14
C VAL A 138 -6.13 10.30 14.64
N TYR A 139 -6.90 9.59 15.47
CA TYR A 139 -6.80 9.67 16.92
C TYR A 139 -5.42 9.25 17.46
N ALA A 140 -4.78 8.26 16.83
CA ALA A 140 -3.42 7.82 17.13
C ALA A 140 -2.33 8.82 16.70
N GLY A 141 -2.70 9.99 16.13
CA GLY A 141 -1.77 11.05 15.74
C GLY A 141 -1.32 10.98 14.28
N HIS A 142 -1.74 9.99 13.50
CA HIS A 142 -1.37 9.85 12.08
C HIS A 142 -2.32 10.61 11.15
N TRP A 143 -2.50 11.91 11.40
CA TRP A 143 -3.44 12.77 10.67
C TRP A 143 -3.18 12.81 9.15
N LEU A 144 -1.91 12.77 8.70
CA LEU A 144 -1.59 12.73 7.27
C LEU A 144 -2.13 11.48 6.58
N ALA A 145 -2.06 10.31 7.23
CA ALA A 145 -2.66 9.09 6.68
C ALA A 145 -4.19 9.24 6.55
N GLY A 146 -4.83 9.95 7.49
CA GLY A 146 -6.24 10.30 7.41
C GLY A 146 -6.57 11.21 6.22
N ILE A 147 -5.78 12.27 5.99
CA ILE A 147 -5.96 13.16 4.83
C ILE A 147 -5.84 12.38 3.52
N PHE A 148 -4.81 11.54 3.39
CA PHE A 148 -4.63 10.77 2.17
C PHE A 148 -5.73 9.73 1.97
N ALA A 149 -6.22 9.07 3.03
CA ALA A 149 -7.39 8.22 2.95
C ALA A 149 -8.62 8.99 2.40
N LEU A 150 -8.85 10.23 2.84
CA LEU A 150 -9.89 11.09 2.25
C LEU A 150 -9.64 11.38 0.77
N LEU A 151 -8.40 11.68 0.37
CA LEU A 151 -8.05 11.90 -1.04
C LEU A 151 -8.30 10.66 -1.90
N PHE A 152 -8.01 9.46 -1.38
CA PHE A 152 -8.35 8.20 -2.04
C PHE A 152 -9.87 8.05 -2.24
N PHE A 153 -10.69 8.34 -1.21
CA PHE A 153 -12.15 8.26 -1.33
C PHE A 153 -12.74 9.31 -2.27
N ILE A 154 -12.24 10.56 -2.20
CA ILE A 154 -12.63 11.62 -3.13
C ILE A 154 -12.30 11.20 -4.56
N THR A 155 -11.11 10.64 -4.78
CA THR A 155 -10.69 10.16 -6.10
C THR A 155 -11.55 8.98 -6.57
N ASP A 156 -11.94 8.05 -5.69
CA ASP A 156 -12.89 6.99 -6.04
C ASP A 156 -14.23 7.57 -6.49
N MET A 157 -14.76 8.57 -5.77
CA MET A 157 -16.00 9.25 -6.14
C MET A 157 -15.89 9.94 -7.50
N LEU A 158 -14.82 10.69 -7.75
CA LEU A 158 -14.61 11.39 -9.02
C LEU A 158 -14.52 10.42 -10.20
N LEU A 159 -13.98 9.22 -9.97
CA LEU A 159 -13.87 8.16 -10.96
C LEU A 159 -15.11 7.24 -11.02
N ALA A 160 -16.01 7.30 -10.04
CA ALA A 160 -17.24 6.53 -10.00
C ALA A 160 -18.35 7.31 -10.71
N ARG A 161 -18.89 6.76 -11.80
CA ARG A 161 -19.98 7.37 -12.58
C ARG A 161 -21.28 7.66 -11.78
N ALA A 162 -21.35 7.30 -10.50
CA ALA A 162 -22.52 7.46 -9.63
C ALA A 162 -22.22 8.41 -8.45
N PHE A 163 -22.19 9.71 -8.73
CA PHE A 163 -21.81 10.77 -7.77
C PHE A 163 -22.72 10.85 -6.53
N ARG A 164 -24.03 10.62 -6.69
CA ARG A 164 -25.04 10.90 -5.64
C ARG A 164 -24.97 9.99 -4.41
N GLN A 165 -24.77 8.69 -4.58
CA GLN A 165 -24.67 7.76 -3.44
C GLN A 165 -23.29 7.78 -2.78
N SER A 166 -22.26 8.27 -3.48
CA SER A 166 -20.89 8.35 -2.96
C SER A 166 -20.65 9.57 -2.08
N GLY A 167 -21.39 10.66 -2.28
CA GLY A 167 -21.18 11.92 -1.56
C GLY A 167 -21.44 11.85 -0.06
N TRP A 168 -22.47 11.11 0.39
CA TRP A 168 -22.79 10.98 1.81
C TRP A 168 -21.66 10.27 2.59
N TRP A 169 -21.03 9.27 1.98
CA TRP A 169 -19.91 8.55 2.60
C TRP A 169 -18.67 9.42 2.77
N ILE A 170 -18.38 10.27 1.78
CA ILE A 170 -17.27 11.22 1.88
C ILE A 170 -17.57 12.28 2.94
N GLY A 171 -18.81 12.77 2.99
CA GLY A 171 -19.25 13.66 4.07
C GLY A 171 -19.03 13.03 5.45
N SER A 172 -19.44 11.78 5.65
CA SER A 172 -19.17 11.04 6.89
C SER A 172 -17.68 10.87 7.17
N ALA A 173 -16.86 10.56 6.17
CA ALA A 173 -15.41 10.42 6.34
C ALA A 173 -14.74 11.74 6.75
N ILE A 174 -15.13 12.86 6.14
CA ILE A 174 -14.64 14.19 6.51
C ILE A 174 -15.05 14.53 7.94
N THR A 175 -16.31 14.27 8.31
CA THR A 175 -16.79 14.51 9.68
C THR A 175 -16.02 13.68 10.70
N VAL A 176 -15.82 12.38 10.46
CA VAL A 176 -15.04 11.51 11.34
C VAL A 176 -13.60 12.02 11.46
N PHE A 177 -12.97 12.39 10.35
CA PHE A 177 -11.62 12.97 10.34
C PHE A 177 -11.55 14.23 11.20
N VAL A 178 -12.44 15.21 10.97
CA VAL A 178 -12.42 16.48 11.70
C VAL A 178 -12.66 16.26 13.20
N LEU A 179 -13.68 15.47 13.57
CA LEU A 179 -14.00 15.22 14.98
C LEU A 179 -12.84 14.52 15.69
N THR A 180 -12.30 13.46 15.10
CA THR A 180 -11.20 12.71 15.71
C THR A 180 -9.89 13.48 15.72
N PHE A 181 -9.63 14.33 14.73
CA PHE A 181 -8.49 15.24 14.72
C PHE A 181 -8.58 16.27 15.85
N LEU A 182 -9.75 16.87 16.06
CA LEU A 182 -9.97 17.85 17.12
C LEU A 182 -9.81 17.22 18.51
N ILE A 183 -10.33 16.00 18.71
CA ILE A 183 -10.21 15.26 19.97
C ILE A 183 -8.76 14.79 20.20
N GLY A 184 -8.13 14.28 19.15
CA GLY A 184 -6.78 13.69 19.18
C GLY A 184 -5.64 14.70 19.01
N ARG A 185 -5.90 16.00 19.00
CA ARG A 185 -4.88 17.04 18.71
C ARG A 185 -3.66 16.98 19.64
N ASN A 186 -3.82 16.48 20.86
CA ASN A 186 -2.74 16.35 21.82
C ASN A 186 -1.81 15.15 21.52
N ASN A 187 -2.25 14.23 20.66
CA ASN A 187 -1.46 13.08 20.20
C ASN A 187 -0.66 13.41 18.92
N LEU A 188 -0.70 14.66 18.45
CA LEU A 188 0.07 15.08 17.29
C LEU A 188 1.56 15.01 17.64
N GLN A 189 2.28 14.23 16.85
CA GLN A 189 3.74 14.15 16.96
C GLN A 189 4.35 15.46 16.44
N ALA A 190 5.30 16.02 17.18
CA ALA A 190 6.02 17.21 16.76
C ALA A 190 6.89 16.87 15.54
N SER A 191 6.68 17.59 14.44
CA SER A 191 7.44 17.39 13.21
C SER A 191 8.79 18.10 13.31
N THR A 192 9.88 17.35 13.35
CA THR A 192 11.24 17.86 13.14
C THR A 192 11.66 17.65 11.69
N PHE A 193 12.13 18.71 11.04
CA PHE A 193 12.66 18.61 9.68
C PHE A 193 14.08 18.04 9.73
N SER A 194 14.35 17.04 8.89
CA SER A 194 15.70 16.49 8.70
C SER A 194 16.10 16.56 7.24
N ASP A 195 17.17 17.29 6.97
CA ASP A 195 17.72 17.48 5.62
C ASP A 195 18.08 16.14 4.97
N THR A 196 18.56 15.19 5.77
CA THR A 196 18.91 13.84 5.30
C THR A 196 17.67 13.08 4.80
N ASN A 197 16.58 13.14 5.57
CA ASN A 197 15.33 12.48 5.18
C ASN A 197 14.72 13.11 3.93
N VAL A 198 14.79 14.43 3.80
CA VAL A 198 14.33 15.15 2.61
C VAL A 198 15.14 14.71 1.39
N LEU A 199 16.47 14.63 1.50
CA LEU A 199 17.33 14.18 0.41
C LEU A 199 17.04 12.74 -0.01
N ILE A 200 16.97 11.80 0.95
CA ILE A 200 16.66 10.39 0.66
C ILE A 200 15.28 10.26 0.00
N THR A 201 14.28 10.97 0.54
CA THR A 201 12.92 10.99 -0.01
C THR A 201 12.90 11.56 -1.42
N ALA A 202 13.63 12.64 -1.69
CA ALA A 202 13.74 13.24 -3.02
C ALA A 202 14.39 12.28 -4.03
N LEU A 203 15.48 11.59 -3.65
CA LEU A 203 16.15 10.62 -4.52
C LEU A 203 15.25 9.41 -4.83
N LEU A 204 14.63 8.80 -3.81
CA LEU A 204 13.74 7.66 -3.99
C LEU A 204 12.53 8.03 -4.85
N SER A 205 11.90 9.17 -4.55
CA SER A 205 10.75 9.66 -5.31
C SER A 205 11.11 9.98 -6.76
N ALA A 206 12.29 10.53 -7.05
CA ALA A 206 12.73 10.78 -8.42
C ALA A 206 12.85 9.48 -9.24
N ILE A 207 13.44 8.42 -8.66
CA ILE A 207 13.53 7.11 -9.32
C ILE A 207 12.15 6.54 -9.62
N ILE A 208 11.25 6.58 -8.64
CA ILE A 208 9.88 6.06 -8.78
C ILE A 208 9.07 6.90 -9.77
N LEU A 209 9.24 8.22 -9.77
CA LEU A 209 8.60 9.13 -10.71
C LEU A 209 8.96 8.76 -12.16
N VAL A 210 10.24 8.55 -12.44
CA VAL A 210 10.70 8.10 -13.76
C VAL A 210 10.04 6.78 -14.14
N ALA A 211 10.00 5.81 -13.23
CA ALA A 211 9.33 4.54 -13.50
C ALA A 211 7.82 4.68 -13.76
N LEU A 212 7.13 5.56 -13.02
CA LEU A 212 5.71 5.86 -13.22
C LEU A 212 5.42 6.47 -14.59
N LEU A 213 6.30 7.36 -15.06
CA LEU A 213 6.18 8.00 -16.37
C LEU A 213 6.41 7.01 -17.52
N LEU A 214 7.28 6.03 -17.33
CA LEU A 214 7.63 5.02 -18.32
C LEU A 214 6.69 3.80 -18.32
N ALA A 215 5.79 3.72 -17.34
CA ALA A 215 4.93 2.55 -17.15
C ALA A 215 3.96 2.34 -18.33
N PRO A 216 3.73 1.08 -18.76
CA PRO A 216 2.81 0.78 -19.84
C PRO A 216 1.38 1.22 -19.50
N LYS A 217 0.69 1.83 -20.47
CA LYS A 217 -0.67 2.40 -20.32
C LYS A 217 -1.81 1.36 -20.34
N ARG A 218 -1.50 0.06 -20.29
CA ARG A 218 -2.49 -1.02 -20.39
C ARG A 218 -2.34 -1.93 -19.19
N VAL A 219 -3.46 -2.14 -18.50
CA VAL A 219 -3.58 -3.13 -17.43
C VAL A 219 -4.34 -4.33 -17.99
N THR A 220 -3.77 -5.52 -17.82
CA THR A 220 -4.33 -6.78 -18.33
C THR A 220 -5.05 -7.58 -17.26
N SER A 221 -4.78 -7.30 -15.98
CA SER A 221 -5.42 -7.95 -14.84
C SER A 221 -6.92 -7.69 -14.78
N VAL A 222 -7.66 -8.73 -14.40
CA VAL A 222 -9.12 -8.72 -14.22
C VAL A 222 -9.50 -8.71 -12.75
N GLY A 223 -10.67 -8.15 -12.44
CA GLY A 223 -11.21 -8.11 -11.08
C GLY A 223 -11.69 -9.49 -10.60
N ASP A 224 -11.46 -9.79 -9.32
CA ASP A 224 -11.59 -11.15 -8.80
C ASP A 224 -13.04 -11.70 -8.83
N LEU A 225 -14.07 -10.87 -8.62
CA LEU A 225 -15.47 -11.32 -8.55
C LEU A 225 -16.24 -11.13 -9.87
N THR A 226 -15.84 -10.15 -10.67
CA THR A 226 -16.55 -9.80 -11.91
C THR A 226 -15.85 -10.29 -13.17
N ASN A 227 -14.57 -10.69 -13.08
CA ASN A 227 -13.68 -10.96 -14.21
C ASN A 227 -13.60 -9.80 -15.23
N ALA A 228 -14.04 -8.60 -14.85
CA ALA A 228 -13.95 -7.41 -15.70
C ALA A 228 -12.51 -6.83 -15.63
N PRO A 229 -11.96 -6.29 -16.73
CA PRO A 229 -10.63 -5.69 -16.72
C PRO A 229 -10.57 -4.53 -15.73
N LEU A 230 -9.48 -4.45 -14.96
CA LEU A 230 -9.26 -3.33 -14.05
C LEU A 230 -9.07 -2.04 -14.83
N ASN A 231 -9.58 -0.94 -14.28
CA ASN A 231 -9.50 0.36 -14.94
C ASN A 231 -8.12 0.98 -14.74
N PHE A 232 -7.39 1.17 -15.84
CA PHE A 232 -6.07 1.81 -15.85
C PHE A 232 -6.05 3.16 -15.11
N ARG A 233 -7.08 4.00 -15.27
CA ARG A 233 -7.12 5.32 -14.62
C ARG A 233 -7.13 5.21 -13.10
N ARG A 234 -7.81 4.20 -12.54
CA ARG A 234 -7.89 3.97 -11.09
C ARG A 234 -6.55 3.56 -10.52
N ILE A 235 -5.89 2.59 -11.16
CA ILE A 235 -4.57 2.12 -10.75
C ILE A 235 -3.53 3.25 -10.88
N HIS A 236 -3.60 4.03 -11.97
CA HIS A 236 -2.66 5.14 -12.16
C HIS A 236 -2.86 6.24 -11.12
N SER A 237 -4.11 6.63 -10.83
CA SER A 237 -4.43 7.54 -9.73
C SER A 237 -3.95 7.01 -8.38
N ALA A 238 -4.12 5.70 -8.12
CA ALA A 238 -3.65 5.08 -6.88
C ALA A 238 -2.12 5.16 -6.74
N ARG A 239 -1.38 4.91 -7.83
CA ARG A 239 0.09 5.05 -7.85
C ARG A 239 0.54 6.47 -7.52
N TRP A 240 -0.05 7.47 -8.19
CA TRP A 240 0.28 8.87 -7.95
C TRP A 240 -0.06 9.31 -6.52
N LEU A 241 -1.25 8.99 -6.02
CA LEU A 241 -1.64 9.30 -4.65
C LEU A 241 -0.74 8.60 -3.62
N THR A 242 -0.32 7.36 -3.90
CA THR A 242 0.58 6.63 -3.02
C THR A 242 1.97 7.26 -2.99
N LEU A 243 2.53 7.64 -4.14
CA LEU A 243 3.80 8.38 -4.17
C LEU A 243 3.70 9.71 -3.41
N SER A 244 2.64 10.48 -3.67
CA SER A 244 2.38 11.73 -2.95
C SER A 244 2.23 11.53 -1.44
N PHE A 245 1.54 10.46 -1.02
CA PHE A 245 1.40 10.11 0.39
C PHE A 245 2.75 9.85 1.03
N VAL A 246 3.53 8.96 0.43
CA VAL A 246 4.80 8.52 0.99
C VAL A 246 5.79 9.69 1.06
N VAL A 247 5.82 10.57 0.05
CA VAL A 247 6.64 11.80 0.08
C VAL A 247 6.16 12.75 1.17
N ALA A 248 4.87 13.07 1.22
CA ALA A 248 4.32 13.98 2.21
C ALA A 248 4.53 13.46 3.64
N TYR A 249 4.31 12.17 3.86
CA TYR A 249 4.49 11.52 5.16
C TYR A 249 5.97 11.51 5.60
N SER A 250 6.88 11.22 4.67
CA SER A 250 8.32 11.20 4.92
C SER A 250 8.90 12.59 5.21
N VAL A 251 8.36 13.65 4.58
CA VAL A 251 8.85 15.03 4.75
C VAL A 251 8.19 15.74 5.94
N LEU A 252 6.89 15.54 6.15
CA LEU A 252 6.11 16.34 7.10
C LEU A 252 5.94 15.68 8.47
N SER A 253 6.18 14.37 8.62
CA SER A 253 5.94 13.66 9.90
C SER A 253 7.16 13.50 10.81
N GLY A 254 8.39 13.81 10.36
CA GLY A 254 9.57 13.86 11.24
C GLY A 254 10.72 12.95 10.85
N GLU A 255 11.70 12.79 11.76
CA GLU A 255 12.96 12.08 11.51
C GLU A 255 12.83 10.55 11.37
N THR A 256 11.90 9.91 12.07
CA THR A 256 11.75 8.45 12.04
C THR A 256 10.69 7.97 11.05
N THR A 257 9.96 8.89 10.41
CA THR A 257 8.71 8.56 9.71
C THR A 257 8.91 8.00 8.31
N VAL A 258 10.08 8.20 7.71
CA VAL A 258 10.49 7.49 6.48
C VAL A 258 10.44 5.97 6.71
N LEU A 259 10.83 5.54 7.91
CA LEU A 259 10.94 4.13 8.27
C LEU A 259 9.57 3.51 8.55
N ASP A 260 8.63 4.29 9.09
CA ASP A 260 7.25 3.87 9.34
C ASP A 260 6.49 3.44 8.09
N VAL A 261 6.86 4.00 6.93
CA VAL A 261 6.24 3.71 5.62
C VAL A 261 7.14 2.90 4.68
N ILE A 262 8.18 2.23 5.21
CA ILE A 262 9.05 1.33 4.43
C ILE A 262 8.25 0.33 3.56
N PRO A 263 7.17 -0.32 4.05
CA PRO A 263 6.40 -1.24 3.22
C PRO A 263 5.81 -0.58 1.96
N LEU A 264 5.42 0.70 2.04
CA LEU A 264 4.96 1.47 0.88
C LEU A 264 6.11 1.84 -0.04
N TRP A 265 7.24 2.31 0.49
CA TRP A 265 8.45 2.55 -0.31
C TRP A 265 8.88 1.29 -1.06
N ALA A 266 8.95 0.15 -0.37
CA ALA A 266 9.28 -1.15 -0.95
C ALA A 266 8.30 -1.55 -2.05
N SER A 267 6.99 -1.28 -1.86
CA SER A 267 5.98 -1.57 -2.87
C SER A 267 6.15 -0.75 -4.17
N LEU A 268 6.47 0.54 -4.04
CA LEU A 268 6.74 1.42 -5.16
C LEU A 268 8.09 1.10 -5.84
N LEU A 269 9.11 0.76 -5.06
CA LEU A 269 10.40 0.33 -5.59
C LEU A 269 10.30 -1.00 -6.33
N GLY A 270 9.53 -1.97 -5.81
CA GLY A 270 9.24 -3.23 -6.50
C GLY A 270 8.63 -2.99 -7.88
N PHE A 271 7.65 -2.08 -7.96
CA PHE A 271 7.10 -1.60 -9.22
C PHE A 271 8.15 -0.93 -10.13
N ALA A 272 8.95 -0.01 -9.58
CA ALA A 272 9.95 0.72 -10.35
C ALA A 272 11.02 -0.19 -10.96
N ILE A 273 11.52 -1.15 -10.17
CA ILE A 273 12.48 -2.15 -10.63
C ILE A 273 11.89 -2.98 -11.78
N ASN A 274 10.63 -3.42 -11.65
CA ASN A 274 9.97 -4.19 -12.70
C ASN A 274 9.77 -3.38 -13.99
N ALA A 275 9.40 -2.11 -13.89
CA ALA A 275 9.28 -1.21 -15.04
C ALA A 275 10.61 -1.02 -15.78
N LEU A 276 11.71 -0.82 -15.05
CA LEU A 276 13.05 -0.68 -15.62
C LEU A 276 13.53 -1.98 -16.30
N LEU A 277 13.27 -3.14 -15.69
CA LEU A 277 13.58 -4.44 -16.29
C LEU A 277 12.82 -4.67 -17.59
N TRP A 278 11.56 -4.27 -17.64
CA TRP A 278 10.74 -4.37 -18.86
C TRP A 278 11.33 -3.54 -20.01
N LEU A 279 11.77 -2.29 -19.75
CA LEU A 279 12.42 -1.45 -20.76
C LEU A 279 13.72 -2.07 -21.29
N LYS A 280 14.53 -2.64 -20.40
CA LYS A 280 15.76 -3.33 -20.79
C LYS A 280 15.47 -4.51 -21.71
N LEU A 281 14.39 -5.25 -21.45
CA LEU A 281 13.97 -6.35 -22.33
C LEU A 281 13.43 -5.85 -23.68
N LEU A 282 12.69 -4.74 -23.70
CA LEU A 282 12.17 -4.14 -24.92
C LEU A 282 13.31 -3.65 -25.84
N SER A 283 14.30 -2.94 -25.27
CA SER A 283 15.46 -2.45 -26.04
C SER A 283 16.24 -3.60 -26.70
N ARG A 284 16.39 -4.74 -26.01
CA ARG A 284 17.03 -5.94 -26.57
C ARG A 284 16.23 -6.56 -27.71
N ARG A 285 14.89 -6.58 -27.63
CA ARG A 285 14.04 -7.09 -28.71
C ARG A 285 14.17 -6.23 -29.97
N LEU A 286 14.08 -4.91 -29.81
CA LEU A 286 14.22 -3.98 -30.93
C LEU A 286 15.61 -4.05 -31.57
N ALA A 287 16.68 -4.21 -30.77
CA ALA A 287 18.03 -4.39 -31.30
C ALA A 287 18.17 -5.69 -32.10
N ASN A 288 17.55 -6.79 -31.66
CA ASN A 288 17.58 -8.06 -32.38
C ASN A 288 16.76 -8.02 -33.68
N ASP A 289 15.62 -7.34 -33.68
CA ASP A 289 14.77 -7.20 -34.87
C ASP A 289 15.41 -6.29 -35.93
N ALA A 290 16.22 -5.29 -35.52
CA ALA A 290 16.99 -4.45 -36.44
C ALA A 290 18.21 -5.17 -37.06
N SER A 291 18.61 -6.33 -36.52
CA SER A 291 19.74 -7.13 -37.01
C SER A 291 19.33 -8.28 -37.94
N ARG A 292 18.03 -8.43 -38.21
CA ARG A 292 17.44 -9.40 -39.15
C ARG A 292 16.97 -8.70 -40.41
#